data_AF-A0AAU0SFP0-F1
#
_entry.id   AF-A0AAU0SFP0-F1
#
_cell.length_a   1.000
_cell.length_b   1.000
_cell.length_c   1.000
_cell.angle_alpha   90.00
_cell.angle_beta   90.00
_cell.angle_gamma   90.00
#
_symmetry.space_group_name_H-M   'P 1'
#
loop_
_entity.id
_entity.type
_entity.pdbx_description
1 polymer ?
#
loop_
_entity_poly.entity_id
_entity_poly.type
_entity_poly.pdbx_seq_one_letter_code
_entity_poly.pdbx_strand_id
1 'polypeptide(L)'
;MGTYLWILSNKKPENRRHKVQLLNASDLWTSIKNEGNKRRMISDDQIRQIVDLYATADSSELSRMVDYRIFGYRRIKVLRPLRMSLHITDESIVKLKQEKTWAKLTIEQQVAWEEALQPRNGFSQPFAWAESFVTETVKTSQVFGKVSKPFIKALINAFGERDPAGEAVLDADGNIVADSDLTDNENVPLTEEIRDYFAREVLPHFPDAYIDETFRDEKDKEIGRVGYEINFNRFFYQYVPPRKLIDIDADLKQVEAEIAELLGEVTQ
;
A
#
# COMPACT_ATOMS: atom_id res chain seq x y z
N MET A 1 -19.23 10.53 -9.17
CA MET A 1 -18.67 11.08 -7.91
C MET A 1 -19.84 11.18 -6.92
N GLY A 2 -19.74 10.53 -5.76
CA GLY A 2 -20.79 10.60 -4.73
C GLY A 2 -20.64 11.86 -3.87
N THR A 3 -21.75 12.40 -3.38
CA THR A 3 -21.76 13.50 -2.40
C THR A 3 -22.06 12.92 -1.03
N TYR A 4 -21.30 13.35 -0.02
CA TYR A 4 -21.45 12.88 1.36
C TYR A 4 -21.89 14.03 2.27
N LEU A 5 -22.82 13.76 3.18
CA LEU A 5 -23.23 14.67 4.24
C LEU A 5 -22.77 14.12 5.60
N TRP A 6 -22.04 14.94 6.35
CA TRP A 6 -21.53 14.58 7.67
C TRP A 6 -22.30 15.29 8.76
N ILE A 7 -22.87 14.52 9.69
CA ILE A 7 -23.54 15.05 10.88
C ILE A 7 -22.69 14.65 12.08
N LEU A 8 -22.11 15.65 12.75
CA LEU A 8 -21.23 15.49 13.90
C LEU A 8 -21.89 16.07 15.14
N SER A 9 -21.86 15.31 16.24
CA SER A 9 -22.37 15.77 17.53
C SER A 9 -21.56 15.18 18.67
N ASN A 10 -21.17 16.03 19.62
CA ASN A 10 -20.54 15.64 20.88
C ASN A 10 -21.57 15.35 21.98
N LYS A 11 -22.86 15.58 21.71
CA LYS A 11 -23.98 15.36 22.65
C LYS A 11 -24.87 14.25 22.12
N LYS A 12 -24.35 13.02 22.09
CA LYS A 12 -25.11 11.85 21.64
C LYS A 12 -25.94 11.24 22.78
N PRO A 13 -27.21 10.87 22.53
CA PRO A 13 -27.99 10.07 23.49
C PRO A 13 -27.34 8.71 23.72
N GLU A 14 -27.67 8.06 24.83
CA GLU A 14 -27.00 6.84 25.30
C GLU A 14 -26.97 5.74 24.22
N ASN A 15 -28.09 5.50 23.54
CA ASN A 15 -28.22 4.52 22.47
C ASN A 15 -27.34 4.78 21.23
N ARG A 16 -26.78 5.99 21.08
CA ARG A 16 -25.92 6.40 19.94
C ARG A 16 -24.47 6.69 20.35
N ARG A 17 -24.13 6.59 21.64
CA ARG A 17 -22.73 6.75 22.10
C ARG A 17 -21.86 5.64 21.52
N HIS A 18 -20.61 5.99 21.17
CA HIS A 18 -19.65 5.08 20.53
C HIS A 18 -20.15 4.42 19.24
N LYS A 19 -21.18 4.99 18.60
CA LYS A 19 -21.72 4.48 17.35
C LYS A 19 -21.71 5.55 16.27
N VAL A 20 -21.62 5.06 15.04
CA VAL A 20 -21.79 5.82 13.80
C VAL A 20 -22.92 5.16 13.03
N GLN A 21 -23.84 5.97 12.54
CA GLN A 21 -24.87 5.51 11.62
C GLN A 21 -24.43 5.87 10.21
N LEU A 22 -24.24 4.87 9.36
CA LEU A 22 -24.08 5.07 7.93
C LEU A 22 -25.45 5.01 7.28
N LEU A 23 -25.73 5.93 6.36
CA LEU A 23 -26.97 5.97 5.59
C LEU A 23 -26.61 5.98 4.10
N ASN A 24 -27.17 5.04 3.35
CA ASN A 24 -27.06 5.03 1.89
C ASN A 24 -28.36 5.58 1.29
N ALA A 25 -28.31 6.83 0.83
CA ALA A 25 -29.41 7.50 0.15
C ALA A 25 -29.14 7.68 -1.36
N SER A 26 -28.20 6.91 -1.93
CA SER A 26 -27.74 7.09 -3.31
C SER A 26 -28.84 6.88 -4.35
N ASP A 27 -29.83 6.05 -4.03
CA ASP A 27 -30.98 5.73 -4.87
C ASP A 27 -32.28 6.44 -4.43
N LEU A 28 -32.21 7.28 -3.39
CA LEU A 28 -33.35 8.06 -2.89
C LEU A 28 -33.45 9.40 -3.62
N TRP A 29 -33.81 9.35 -4.89
CA TRP A 29 -34.02 10.53 -5.72
C TRP A 29 -35.20 10.33 -6.68
N THR A 30 -35.77 11.44 -7.13
CA THR A 30 -36.83 11.49 -8.14
C THR A 30 -36.27 12.19 -9.38
N SER A 31 -36.61 11.69 -10.57
CA SER A 31 -36.21 12.33 -11.81
C SER A 31 -36.96 13.64 -12.01
N ILE A 32 -36.25 14.68 -12.46
CA ILE A 32 -36.85 15.96 -12.82
C ILE A 32 -36.66 16.23 -14.32
N LYS A 33 -37.57 17.03 -14.87
CA LYS A 33 -37.38 17.60 -16.22
C LYS A 33 -36.09 18.44 -16.18
N ASN A 34 -35.24 18.28 -17.20
CA ASN A 34 -33.89 18.83 -17.21
C ASN A 34 -33.87 20.34 -16.89
N GLU A 35 -33.17 20.69 -15.82
CA GLU A 35 -32.76 22.05 -15.51
C GLU A 35 -31.24 22.14 -15.66
N GLY A 36 -30.79 22.40 -16.89
CA GLY A 36 -29.36 22.27 -17.25
C GLY A 36 -28.89 20.82 -17.16
N ASN A 37 -27.79 20.58 -16.42
CA ASN A 37 -27.24 19.23 -16.20
C ASN A 37 -27.87 18.47 -15.02
N LYS A 38 -28.82 19.09 -14.30
CA LYS A 38 -29.49 18.46 -13.16
C LYS A 38 -30.67 17.62 -13.64
N ARG A 39 -30.65 16.32 -13.29
CA ARG A 39 -31.70 15.35 -13.65
C ARG A 39 -32.32 14.62 -12.47
N ARG A 40 -31.84 14.90 -11.25
CA ARG A 40 -32.24 14.25 -10.01
C ARG A 40 -32.54 15.30 -8.96
N MET A 41 -33.61 15.12 -8.20
CA MET A 41 -33.91 15.85 -6.98
C MET A 41 -34.24 14.85 -5.87
N ILE A 42 -34.11 15.26 -4.61
CA ILE A 42 -34.65 14.50 -3.47
C ILE A 42 -36.00 15.14 -3.13
N SER A 43 -37.10 14.40 -3.26
CA SER A 43 -38.45 14.92 -2.97
C SER A 43 -38.68 15.06 -1.46
N ASP A 44 -39.72 15.81 -1.06
CA ASP A 44 -40.08 15.95 0.36
C ASP A 44 -40.34 14.60 1.04
N ASP A 45 -40.94 13.64 0.33
CA ASP A 45 -41.17 12.29 0.85
C ASP A 45 -39.86 11.52 1.03
N GLN A 46 -38.91 11.67 0.10
CA GLN A 46 -37.58 11.06 0.22
C GLN A 46 -36.76 11.72 1.34
N ILE A 47 -36.90 13.03 1.55
CA ILE A 47 -36.31 13.74 2.70
C ILE A 47 -36.88 13.18 4.00
N ARG A 48 -38.21 13.03 4.11
CA ARG A 48 -38.86 12.42 5.29
C ARG A 48 -38.33 11.01 5.53
N GLN A 49 -38.25 10.18 4.49
CA GLN A 49 -37.70 8.83 4.59
C GLN A 49 -36.25 8.82 5.13
N ILE A 50 -35.38 9.71 4.62
CA ILE A 50 -33.99 9.81 5.10
C ILE A 50 -33.94 10.24 6.57
N VAL A 51 -34.78 11.21 6.95
CA VAL A 51 -34.86 11.70 8.33
C VAL A 51 -35.40 10.62 9.27
N ASP A 52 -36.40 9.84 8.85
CA ASP A 52 -36.96 8.75 9.62
C ASP A 52 -35.95 7.61 9.81
N LEU A 53 -35.19 7.26 8.76
CA LEU A 53 -34.08 6.32 8.85
C LEU A 53 -33.02 6.81 9.86
N TYR A 54 -32.66 8.09 9.81
CA TYR A 54 -31.74 8.69 10.77
C TYR A 54 -32.29 8.67 12.20
N ALA A 55 -33.57 8.99 12.40
CA ALA A 55 -34.22 9.06 13.70
C ALA A 55 -34.32 7.68 14.36
N THR A 56 -34.72 6.67 13.59
CA THR A 56 -34.89 5.27 14.05
C THR A 56 -33.59 4.70 14.61
N ALA A 57 -32.43 5.05 14.02
CA ALA A 57 -31.10 4.66 14.50
C ALA A 57 -30.82 3.14 14.55
N ASP A 58 -31.58 2.36 13.77
CA ASP A 58 -31.43 0.91 13.64
C ASP A 58 -30.73 0.50 12.35
N SER A 59 -30.34 -0.77 12.28
CA SER A 59 -29.71 -1.35 11.09
C SER A 59 -30.76 -1.91 10.13
N SER A 60 -30.75 -1.43 8.89
CA SER A 60 -31.59 -1.84 7.76
C SER A 60 -30.76 -1.90 6.47
N GLU A 61 -31.36 -2.16 5.31
CA GLU A 61 -30.63 -2.16 4.04
C GLU A 61 -29.98 -0.81 3.71
N LEU A 62 -30.66 0.29 4.07
CA LEU A 62 -30.19 1.66 3.81
C LEU A 62 -29.50 2.29 5.01
N SER A 63 -29.49 1.63 6.18
CA SER A 63 -28.89 2.15 7.40
C SER A 63 -28.04 1.12 8.12
N ARG A 64 -26.83 1.48 8.55
CA ARG A 64 -25.98 0.61 9.37
C ARG A 64 -25.58 1.35 10.63
N MET A 65 -26.05 0.88 11.77
CA MET A 65 -25.65 1.39 13.08
C MET A 65 -24.53 0.52 13.64
N VAL A 66 -23.32 1.08 13.71
CA VAL A 66 -22.10 0.32 13.98
C VAL A 66 -21.20 1.01 15.00
N ASP A 67 -20.38 0.23 15.70
CA ASP A 67 -19.38 0.75 16.65
C ASP A 67 -18.34 1.59 15.89
N TYR A 68 -17.95 2.73 16.44
CA TYR A 68 -17.00 3.63 15.78
C TYR A 68 -15.60 3.01 15.56
N ARG A 69 -15.22 2.02 16.37
CA ARG A 69 -13.89 1.38 16.31
C ARG A 69 -13.69 0.57 15.05
N ILE A 70 -14.76 0.12 14.38
CA ILE A 70 -14.63 -0.70 13.16
C ILE A 70 -14.07 0.08 11.97
N PHE A 71 -14.14 1.41 12.01
CA PHE A 71 -13.55 2.29 11.01
C PHE A 71 -12.08 2.57 11.31
N GLY A 72 -11.67 2.35 12.56
CA GLY A 72 -10.32 2.56 12.99
C GLY A 72 -9.46 1.36 12.61
N TYR A 73 -8.27 1.67 12.13
CA TYR A 73 -7.21 0.69 11.99
C TYR A 73 -5.92 1.27 12.55
N ARG A 74 -4.98 0.38 12.84
CA ARG A 74 -3.62 0.71 13.17
C ARG A 74 -2.73 0.22 12.05
N ARG A 75 -2.18 1.18 11.31
CA ARG A 75 -1.23 0.92 10.24
C ARG A 75 0.08 0.51 10.88
N ILE A 76 0.50 -0.73 10.68
CA ILE A 76 1.82 -1.22 11.08
C ILE A 76 2.73 -1.23 9.86
N LYS A 77 4.03 -1.11 10.10
CA LYS A 77 5.04 -1.24 9.07
C LYS A 77 5.69 -2.61 9.21
N VAL A 78 5.58 -3.40 8.16
CA VAL A 78 6.07 -4.77 8.08
C VAL A 78 7.38 -4.74 7.33
N LEU A 79 8.43 -5.23 7.97
CA LEU A 79 9.77 -5.31 7.42
C LEU A 79 10.10 -6.75 7.06
N ARG A 80 10.91 -6.91 6.01
CA ARG A 80 11.49 -8.18 5.63
C ARG A 80 13.02 -8.05 5.60
N PRO A 81 13.75 -9.11 5.97
CA PRO A 81 15.20 -9.10 5.93
C PRO A 81 15.73 -8.83 4.53
N LEU A 82 16.74 -7.97 4.42
CA LEU A 82 17.54 -7.83 3.21
C LEU A 82 18.37 -9.10 3.03
N ARG A 83 18.28 -9.71 1.85
CA ARG A 83 19.16 -10.80 1.44
C ARG A 83 19.90 -10.37 0.19
N MET A 84 21.20 -10.13 0.34
CA MET A 84 22.01 -9.56 -0.73
C MET A 84 23.47 -9.97 -0.60
N SER A 85 24.07 -10.29 -1.74
CA SER A 85 25.50 -10.50 -1.93
C SER A 85 26.08 -9.42 -2.83
N LEU A 86 27.37 -9.12 -2.66
CA LEU A 86 28.08 -8.12 -3.44
C LEU A 86 28.91 -8.84 -4.51
N HIS A 87 28.48 -8.75 -5.77
CA HIS A 87 29.14 -9.34 -6.92
C HIS A 87 30.05 -8.30 -7.57
N ILE A 88 31.37 -8.51 -7.44
CA ILE A 88 32.36 -7.61 -8.02
C ILE A 88 32.70 -8.18 -9.40
N THR A 89 32.26 -7.50 -10.44
CA THR A 89 32.49 -7.84 -11.86
C THR A 89 32.92 -6.58 -12.61
N ASP A 90 33.49 -6.72 -13.80
CA ASP A 90 33.78 -5.56 -14.64
C ASP A 90 32.54 -4.70 -14.90
N GLU A 91 31.39 -5.33 -15.10
CA GLU A 91 30.10 -4.65 -15.27
C GLU A 91 29.69 -3.87 -14.01
N SER A 92 29.84 -4.47 -12.83
CA SER A 92 29.46 -3.82 -11.58
C SER A 92 30.42 -2.70 -11.20
N ILE A 93 31.71 -2.81 -11.55
CA ILE A 93 32.69 -1.72 -11.46
C ILE A 93 32.32 -0.57 -12.41
N VAL A 94 31.89 -0.87 -13.65
CA VAL A 94 31.39 0.17 -14.57
C VAL A 94 30.15 0.87 -13.99
N LYS A 95 29.22 0.13 -13.37
CA LYS A 95 28.06 0.73 -12.67
C LYS A 95 28.52 1.67 -11.55
N LEU A 96 29.50 1.27 -10.75
CA LEU A 96 30.06 2.12 -9.69
C LEU A 96 30.62 3.44 -10.24
N LYS A 97 31.32 3.40 -11.39
CA LYS A 97 31.88 4.61 -12.02
C LYS A 97 30.81 5.62 -12.46
N GLN A 98 29.58 5.18 -12.70
CA GLN A 98 28.45 6.03 -13.08
C GLN A 98 27.79 6.71 -11.87
N GLU A 99 28.10 6.30 -10.64
CA GLU A 99 27.53 6.89 -9.43
C GLU A 99 28.04 8.31 -9.20
N LYS A 100 27.15 9.19 -8.75
CA LYS A 100 27.49 10.62 -8.52
C LYS A 100 28.57 10.80 -7.45
N THR A 101 28.66 9.86 -6.50
CA THR A 101 29.71 9.87 -5.46
C THR A 101 31.07 9.49 -6.02
N TRP A 102 31.13 8.62 -7.03
CA TRP A 102 32.38 8.29 -7.73
C TRP A 102 32.91 9.49 -8.52
N ALA A 103 32.03 10.16 -9.27
CA ALA A 103 32.39 11.35 -10.06
C ALA A 103 32.91 12.53 -9.21
N LYS A 104 32.64 12.55 -7.89
CA LYS A 104 33.16 13.56 -6.96
C LYS A 104 34.57 13.27 -6.45
N LEU A 105 35.08 12.06 -6.66
CA LEU A 105 36.44 11.69 -6.30
C LEU A 105 37.43 12.34 -7.27
N THR A 106 38.61 12.70 -6.75
CA THR A 106 39.75 13.11 -7.58
C THR A 106 40.20 11.97 -8.49
N ILE A 107 40.91 12.31 -9.58
CA ILE A 107 41.43 11.30 -10.51
C ILE A 107 42.36 10.32 -9.79
N GLU A 108 43.21 10.80 -8.88
CA GLU A 108 44.09 9.93 -8.10
C GLU A 108 43.31 8.95 -7.22
N GLN A 109 42.22 9.40 -6.58
CA GLN A 109 41.35 8.54 -5.79
C GLN A 109 40.64 7.49 -6.64
N GLN A 110 40.15 7.86 -7.82
CA GLN A 110 39.47 6.92 -8.71
C GLN A 110 40.41 5.78 -9.14
N VAL A 111 41.64 6.13 -9.57
CA VAL A 111 42.66 5.14 -9.94
C VAL A 111 42.98 4.23 -8.75
N ALA A 112 43.19 4.79 -7.56
CA ALA A 112 43.50 4.01 -6.37
C ALA A 112 42.36 3.04 -5.98
N TRP A 113 41.09 3.47 -6.09
CA TRP A 113 39.95 2.59 -5.80
C TRP A 113 39.80 1.48 -6.85
N GLU A 114 40.06 1.78 -8.12
CA GLU A 114 40.06 0.76 -9.17
C GLU A 114 41.14 -0.30 -8.93
N GLU A 115 42.37 0.11 -8.62
CA GLU A 115 43.45 -0.82 -8.28
C GLU A 115 43.13 -1.68 -7.05
N ALA A 116 42.44 -1.12 -6.05
CA ALA A 116 42.02 -1.87 -4.86
C ALA A 116 40.88 -2.87 -5.15
N LEU A 117 40.03 -2.60 -6.14
CA LEU A 117 38.90 -3.45 -6.53
C LEU A 117 39.27 -4.54 -7.53
N GLN A 118 40.24 -4.29 -8.42
CA GLN A 118 40.68 -5.22 -9.47
C GLN A 118 41.02 -6.63 -8.97
N PRO A 119 41.77 -6.83 -7.87
CA PRO A 119 42.09 -8.18 -7.36
C PRO A 119 40.88 -8.99 -6.92
N ARG A 120 39.72 -8.34 -6.71
CA ARG A 120 38.48 -8.97 -6.27
C ARG A 120 37.46 -9.13 -7.40
N ASN A 121 37.82 -8.76 -8.62
CA ASN A 121 37.00 -8.97 -9.80
C ASN A 121 36.72 -10.48 -9.99
N GLY A 122 35.46 -10.83 -10.22
CA GLY A 122 34.96 -12.20 -10.31
C GLY A 122 34.58 -12.86 -8.99
N PHE A 123 34.78 -12.19 -7.84
CA PHE A 123 34.41 -12.74 -6.53
C PHE A 123 33.10 -12.14 -6.00
N SER A 124 32.35 -12.97 -5.27
CA SER A 124 31.19 -12.55 -4.49
C SER A 124 31.61 -12.34 -3.04
N GLN A 125 31.14 -11.26 -2.43
CA GLN A 125 31.44 -10.89 -1.05
C GLN A 125 30.15 -10.74 -0.24
N PRO A 126 30.16 -11.02 1.08
CA PRO A 126 29.03 -10.74 1.95
C PRO A 126 28.69 -9.25 1.98
N PHE A 127 27.45 -8.88 2.31
CA PHE A 127 27.03 -7.47 2.40
C PHE A 127 27.95 -6.60 3.29
N ALA A 128 28.32 -7.11 4.47
CA ALA A 128 29.16 -6.39 5.44
C ALA A 128 30.59 -6.13 4.91
N TRP A 129 30.99 -6.77 3.82
CA TRP A 129 32.29 -6.57 3.20
C TRP A 129 32.49 -5.13 2.72
N ALA A 130 31.47 -4.44 2.19
CA ALA A 130 31.64 -3.09 1.65
C ALA A 130 32.17 -2.09 2.69
N GLU A 131 31.66 -2.15 3.92
CA GLU A 131 32.08 -1.23 4.98
C GLU A 131 33.48 -1.57 5.52
N SER A 132 33.76 -2.85 5.76
CA SER A 132 35.09 -3.31 6.19
C SER A 132 36.15 -3.01 5.13
N PHE A 133 35.87 -3.29 3.85
CA PHE A 133 36.75 -3.00 2.72
C PHE A 133 37.12 -1.53 2.64
N VAL A 134 36.14 -0.62 2.69
CA VAL A 134 36.42 0.83 2.64
C VAL A 134 37.26 1.24 3.86
N THR A 135 36.91 0.76 5.05
CA THR A 135 37.60 1.11 6.30
C THR A 135 39.05 0.61 6.32
N GLU A 136 39.31 -0.59 5.80
CA GLU A 136 40.66 -1.15 5.71
C GLU A 136 41.48 -0.49 4.60
N THR A 137 40.88 -0.25 3.43
CA THR A 137 41.56 0.35 2.28
C THR A 137 41.99 1.79 2.54
N VAL A 138 41.17 2.60 3.21
CA VAL A 138 41.56 3.97 3.57
C VAL A 138 42.74 4.00 4.56
N LYS A 139 42.96 2.93 5.33
CA LYS A 139 44.12 2.84 6.25
C LYS A 139 45.42 2.51 5.54
N THR A 140 45.38 1.92 4.33
CA THR A 140 46.60 1.52 3.60
C THR A 140 47.27 2.69 2.91
N SER A 141 46.51 3.73 2.53
CA SER A 141 47.05 4.90 1.83
C SER A 141 46.25 6.17 2.12
N GLN A 142 46.95 7.29 2.31
CA GLN A 142 46.30 8.60 2.48
C GLN A 142 45.61 9.11 1.21
N VAL A 143 45.94 8.55 0.04
CA VAL A 143 45.39 8.95 -1.27
C VAL A 143 43.86 8.81 -1.30
N PHE A 144 43.30 7.80 -0.62
CA PHE A 144 41.86 7.57 -0.55
C PHE A 144 41.11 8.70 0.16
N GLY A 145 41.77 9.43 1.06
CA GLY A 145 41.17 10.50 1.84
C GLY A 145 40.02 10.02 2.75
N LYS A 146 39.19 10.96 3.21
CA LYS A 146 38.04 10.64 4.06
C LYS A 146 36.87 10.17 3.20
N VAL A 147 36.51 8.91 3.33
CA VAL A 147 35.36 8.33 2.65
C VAL A 147 34.10 8.51 3.50
N SER A 148 32.96 8.77 2.84
CA SER A 148 31.68 9.03 3.48
C SER A 148 30.71 7.85 3.30
N LYS A 149 29.73 7.71 4.20
CA LYS A 149 28.66 6.69 4.10
C LYS A 149 27.99 6.63 2.70
N PRO A 150 27.75 7.76 2.00
CA PRO A 150 27.27 7.74 0.62
C PRO A 150 28.13 6.92 -0.36
N PHE A 151 29.44 6.89 -0.20
CA PHE A 151 30.32 6.09 -1.08
C PHE A 151 30.18 4.59 -0.80
N ILE A 152 30.09 4.18 0.46
CA ILE A 152 29.79 2.79 0.83
C ILE A 152 28.45 2.37 0.22
N LYS A 153 27.43 3.23 0.29
CA LYS A 153 26.14 2.98 -0.36
C LYS A 153 26.26 2.84 -1.88
N ALA A 154 27.13 3.62 -2.53
CA ALA A 154 27.39 3.48 -3.96
C ALA A 154 28.04 2.14 -4.32
N LEU A 155 28.99 1.64 -3.51
CA LEU A 155 29.54 0.29 -3.67
C LEU A 155 28.44 -0.78 -3.54
N ILE A 156 27.61 -0.67 -2.51
CA ILE A 156 26.49 -1.58 -2.26
C ILE A 156 25.49 -1.54 -3.42
N ASN A 157 25.13 -0.36 -3.94
CA ASN A 157 24.22 -0.23 -5.08
C ASN A 157 24.80 -0.82 -6.36
N ALA A 158 26.11 -0.63 -6.60
CA ALA A 158 26.75 -1.05 -7.82
C ALA A 158 26.97 -2.57 -7.87
N PHE A 159 27.39 -3.14 -6.74
CA PHE A 159 27.76 -4.55 -6.61
C PHE A 159 26.64 -5.43 -6.05
N GLY A 160 25.62 -4.84 -5.43
CA GLY A 160 24.57 -5.56 -4.74
C GLY A 160 23.63 -6.28 -5.68
N GLU A 161 23.55 -7.59 -5.52
CA GLU A 161 22.54 -8.43 -6.16
C GLU A 161 21.71 -9.11 -5.08
N ARG A 162 20.39 -8.89 -5.14
CA ARG A 162 19.45 -9.51 -4.20
C ARG A 162 19.38 -11.00 -4.46
N ASP A 163 19.53 -11.78 -3.39
CA ASP A 163 19.39 -13.22 -3.42
C ASP A 163 18.26 -13.64 -2.46
N PRO A 164 17.05 -13.90 -2.96
CA PRO A 164 15.93 -14.31 -2.10
C PRO A 164 16.18 -15.58 -1.27
N ALA A 165 17.13 -16.43 -1.68
CA ALA A 165 17.53 -17.65 -0.96
C ALA A 165 18.73 -17.45 -0.04
N GLY A 166 19.35 -16.27 -0.05
CA GLY A 166 20.52 -15.94 0.75
C GLY A 166 20.21 -15.77 2.24
N GLU A 167 21.28 -15.65 3.03
CA GLU A 167 21.16 -15.33 4.46
C GLU A 167 20.73 -13.88 4.68
N ALA A 168 20.02 -13.64 5.78
CA ALA A 168 19.64 -12.30 6.19
C ALA A 168 20.90 -11.47 6.50
N VAL A 169 20.97 -10.29 5.89
CA VAL A 169 22.03 -9.33 6.16
C VAL A 169 21.87 -8.78 7.57
N LEU A 170 22.98 -8.80 8.32
CA LEU A 170 23.07 -8.17 9.63
C LEU A 170 23.91 -6.88 9.54
N ASP A 171 23.55 -5.89 10.35
CA ASP A 171 24.37 -4.71 10.55
C ASP A 171 25.54 -4.99 11.51
N ALA A 172 26.37 -3.97 11.76
CA ALA A 172 27.52 -4.07 12.65
C ALA A 172 27.17 -4.41 14.11
N ASP A 173 25.92 -4.14 14.53
CA ASP A 173 25.41 -4.40 15.86
C ASP A 173 24.71 -5.79 15.95
N GLY A 174 24.65 -6.53 14.84
CA GLY A 174 24.02 -7.84 14.74
C GLY A 174 22.50 -7.81 14.52
N ASN A 175 21.92 -6.65 14.21
CA ASN A 175 20.50 -6.53 13.91
C ASN A 175 20.24 -6.81 12.43
N ILE A 176 19.05 -7.35 12.13
CA ILE A 176 18.62 -7.59 10.74
C ILE A 176 18.45 -6.26 10.01
N VAL A 177 19.11 -6.12 8.86
CA VAL A 177 18.90 -5.01 7.94
C VAL A 177 17.62 -5.26 7.16
N ALA A 178 16.69 -4.31 7.18
CA ALA A 178 15.46 -4.41 6.40
C ALA A 178 15.68 -4.10 4.91
N ASP A 179 15.02 -4.84 4.02
CA ASP A 179 14.94 -4.46 2.61
C ASP A 179 13.90 -3.36 2.41
N SER A 180 14.35 -2.20 1.93
CA SER A 180 13.46 -1.06 1.67
C SER A 180 12.43 -1.35 0.59
N ASP A 181 12.74 -2.24 -0.36
CA ASP A 181 11.86 -2.53 -1.51
C ASP A 181 10.79 -3.57 -1.14
N LEU A 182 10.98 -4.28 -0.03
CA LEU A 182 10.06 -5.29 0.50
C LEU A 182 9.34 -4.82 1.77
N THR A 183 9.50 -3.54 2.10
CA THR A 183 8.82 -2.89 3.22
C THR A 183 7.37 -2.61 2.85
N ASP A 184 6.45 -3.21 3.60
CA ASP A 184 5.02 -3.11 3.37
C ASP A 184 4.31 -2.46 4.57
N ASN A 185 3.04 -2.10 4.38
CA ASN A 185 2.21 -1.61 5.48
C ASN A 185 0.92 -2.41 5.54
N GLU A 186 0.54 -2.80 6.75
CA GLU A 186 -0.71 -3.52 7.01
C GLU A 186 -1.63 -2.71 7.90
N ASN A 187 -2.92 -2.73 7.59
CA ASN A 187 -3.94 -2.02 8.37
C ASN A 187 -4.65 -3.01 9.30
N VAL A 188 -4.21 -3.07 10.55
CA VAL A 188 -4.81 -3.93 11.58
C VAL A 188 -6.08 -3.27 12.13
N PRO A 189 -7.25 -3.91 12.14
CA PRO A 189 -8.44 -3.34 12.78
C PRO A 189 -8.18 -2.96 14.25
N LEU A 190 -8.67 -1.81 14.72
CA LEU A 190 -8.49 -1.40 16.14
C LEU A 190 -9.14 -2.34 17.16
N THR A 191 -9.99 -3.25 16.69
CA THR A 191 -10.66 -4.26 17.51
C THR A 191 -9.82 -5.54 17.68
N GLU A 192 -8.67 -5.62 17.04
CA GLU A 192 -7.79 -6.80 17.04
C GLU A 192 -6.40 -6.46 17.57
N GLU A 193 -5.75 -7.44 18.20
CA GLU A 193 -4.36 -7.33 18.64
C GLU A 193 -3.40 -7.45 17.44
N ILE A 194 -2.40 -6.55 17.40
CA ILE A 194 -1.45 -6.47 16.28
C ILE A 194 -0.73 -7.80 16.05
N ARG A 195 -0.28 -8.46 17.11
CA ARG A 195 0.51 -9.70 17.01
C ARG A 195 -0.33 -10.87 16.51
N ASP A 196 -1.60 -10.93 16.91
CA ASP A 196 -2.52 -12.00 16.49
C ASP A 196 -2.89 -11.84 15.02
N TYR A 197 -3.18 -10.59 14.59
CA TYR A 197 -3.39 -10.28 13.18
C TYR A 197 -2.15 -10.62 12.35
N PHE A 198 -0.97 -10.20 12.80
CA PHE A 198 0.30 -10.44 12.10
C PHE A 198 0.59 -11.94 11.93
N ALA A 199 0.37 -12.74 12.98
CA ALA A 199 0.56 -14.18 12.93
C ALA A 199 -0.41 -14.90 11.98
N ARG A 200 -1.64 -14.37 11.84
CA ARG A 200 -2.70 -14.98 11.02
C ARG A 200 -2.62 -14.56 9.55
N GLU A 201 -2.33 -13.29 9.28
CA GLU A 201 -2.45 -12.72 7.93
C GLU A 201 -1.08 -12.49 7.26
N VAL A 202 0.00 -12.27 8.04
CA VAL A 202 1.32 -11.93 7.45
C VAL A 202 2.26 -13.11 7.45
N LEU A 203 2.49 -13.74 8.61
CA LEU A 203 3.47 -14.82 8.76
C LEU A 203 3.25 -16.04 7.84
N PRO A 204 2.01 -16.45 7.48
CA PRO A 204 1.80 -17.55 6.54
C PRO A 204 2.31 -17.25 5.12
N HIS A 205 2.39 -15.98 4.74
CA HIS A 205 2.90 -15.54 3.44
C HIS A 205 4.38 -15.15 3.52
N PHE A 206 4.81 -14.56 4.64
CA PHE A 206 6.18 -14.08 4.86
C PHE A 206 6.69 -14.52 6.25
N PRO A 207 7.25 -15.73 6.38
CA PRO A 207 7.61 -16.31 7.68
C PRO A 207 8.72 -15.57 8.44
N ASP A 208 9.55 -14.82 7.74
CA ASP A 208 10.68 -14.04 8.27
C ASP A 208 10.36 -12.54 8.41
N ALA A 209 9.12 -12.14 8.13
CA ALA A 209 8.69 -10.77 8.32
C ALA A 209 8.62 -10.42 9.82
N TYR A 210 8.88 -9.16 10.12
CA TYR A 210 8.81 -8.63 11.48
C TYR A 210 8.23 -7.22 11.48
N ILE A 211 7.73 -6.80 12.65
CA ILE A 211 7.08 -5.50 12.81
C ILE A 211 8.15 -4.45 13.14
N ASP A 212 8.10 -3.31 12.47
CA ASP A 212 8.91 -2.14 12.82
C ASP A 212 8.43 -1.53 14.15
N GLU A 213 9.07 -1.90 15.26
CA GLU A 213 8.72 -1.38 16.59
C GLU A 213 9.06 0.12 16.77
N THR A 214 9.79 0.73 15.83
CA THR A 214 10.09 2.16 15.86
C THR A 214 8.98 2.99 15.19
N PHE A 215 8.17 2.36 14.35
CA PHE A 215 7.02 3.00 13.72
C PHE A 215 5.87 3.09 14.73
N ARG A 216 5.77 4.23 15.42
CA ARG A 216 4.83 4.45 16.53
C ARG A 216 3.89 5.62 16.27
N ASP A 217 2.73 5.59 16.93
CA ASP A 217 1.78 6.69 16.92
C ASP A 217 2.31 7.87 17.74
N GLU A 218 2.02 9.09 17.31
CA GLU A 218 2.51 10.28 17.99
C GLU A 218 1.77 10.54 19.31
N LYS A 219 0.50 10.12 19.43
CA LYS A 219 -0.36 10.41 20.57
C LYS A 219 -0.20 9.40 21.70
N ASP A 220 -0.37 8.11 21.39
CA ASP A 220 -0.36 7.05 22.40
C ASP A 220 1.00 6.34 22.55
N LYS A 221 1.94 6.57 21.61
CA LYS A 221 3.29 5.96 21.57
C LYS A 221 3.29 4.44 21.38
N GLU A 222 2.16 3.85 21.04
CA GLU A 222 2.05 2.43 20.73
C GLU A 222 2.54 2.15 19.30
N ILE A 223 2.78 0.86 18.99
CA ILE A 223 3.28 0.43 17.68
C ILE A 223 2.22 0.66 16.61
N GLY A 224 2.60 1.19 15.45
CA GLY A 224 1.73 1.56 14.35
C GLY A 224 1.09 2.93 14.52
N ARG A 225 0.42 3.43 13.47
CA ARG A 225 -0.29 4.72 13.48
C ARG A 225 -1.78 4.51 13.37
N VAL A 226 -2.56 5.23 14.19
CA VAL A 226 -4.02 5.13 14.15
C VAL A 226 -4.58 5.91 12.96
N GLY A 227 -5.31 5.23 12.11
CA GLY A 227 -6.04 5.78 10.97
C GLY A 227 -7.53 5.44 11.06
N TYR A 228 -8.35 6.18 10.31
CA TYR A 228 -9.77 5.88 10.16
C TYR A 228 -10.14 5.86 8.68
N GLU A 229 -10.90 4.86 8.26
CA GLU A 229 -11.42 4.73 6.91
C GLU A 229 -12.86 4.22 6.94
N ILE A 230 -13.70 4.79 6.07
CA ILE A 230 -15.09 4.34 5.88
C ILE A 230 -15.22 3.83 4.45
N ASN A 231 -15.18 2.51 4.29
CA ASN A 231 -15.47 1.87 3.01
C ASN A 231 -16.98 1.57 2.92
N PHE A 232 -17.74 2.44 2.28
CA PHE A 232 -19.20 2.29 2.12
C PHE A 232 -19.59 0.98 1.40
N ASN A 233 -18.76 0.48 0.48
CA ASN A 233 -19.04 -0.78 -0.21
C ASN A 233 -19.03 -1.95 0.77
N ARG A 234 -18.17 -1.94 1.80
CA ARG A 234 -18.18 -2.98 2.85
C ARG A 234 -19.53 -3.09 3.58
N PHE A 235 -20.31 -2.02 3.62
CA PHE A 235 -21.57 -1.95 4.39
C PHE A 235 -22.83 -2.09 3.55
N PHE A 236 -22.78 -1.63 2.29
CA PHE A 236 -23.95 -1.51 1.42
C PHE A 236 -23.80 -2.24 0.09
N TYR A 237 -22.68 -2.94 -0.15
CA TYR A 237 -22.56 -3.76 -1.35
C TYR A 237 -23.58 -4.89 -1.31
N GLN A 238 -24.46 -4.89 -2.30
CA GLN A 238 -25.35 -6.00 -2.58
C GLN A 238 -24.79 -6.72 -3.80
N TYR A 239 -24.50 -8.02 -3.64
CA TYR A 239 -24.05 -8.84 -4.75
C TYR A 239 -25.17 -8.96 -5.78
N VAL A 240 -24.92 -8.46 -6.98
CA VAL A 240 -25.80 -8.65 -8.13
C VAL A 240 -25.24 -9.82 -8.93
N PRO A 241 -25.87 -11.00 -8.92
CA PRO A 241 -25.42 -12.12 -9.73
C PRO A 241 -25.47 -11.72 -11.22
N PRO A 242 -24.52 -12.22 -12.03
CA PRO A 242 -24.60 -12.03 -13.48
C PRO A 242 -25.90 -12.63 -14.02
N ARG A 243 -26.46 -11.99 -15.05
CA ARG A 243 -27.64 -12.52 -15.77
C ARG A 243 -27.32 -13.92 -16.30
N LYS A 244 -28.30 -14.81 -16.31
CA LYS A 244 -28.10 -16.18 -16.81
C LYS A 244 -27.88 -16.13 -18.32
N LEU A 245 -27.02 -17.01 -18.83
CA LEU A 245 -26.73 -17.12 -20.28
C LEU A 245 -28.00 -17.30 -21.11
N ILE A 246 -28.97 -18.08 -20.62
CA ILE A 246 -30.23 -18.33 -21.34
C ILE A 246 -31.07 -17.06 -21.52
N ASP A 247 -31.02 -16.13 -20.56
CA ASP A 247 -31.73 -14.85 -20.65
C ASP A 247 -31.01 -13.92 -21.64
N ILE A 248 -29.67 -13.98 -21.69
CA ILE A 248 -28.86 -13.24 -22.68
C ILE A 248 -29.15 -13.75 -24.10
N ASP A 249 -29.24 -15.07 -24.29
CA ASP A 249 -29.56 -15.68 -25.59
C ASP A 249 -30.98 -15.34 -26.05
N ALA A 250 -31.94 -15.26 -25.12
CA ALA A 250 -33.31 -14.84 -25.42
C ALA A 250 -33.38 -13.37 -25.83
N ASP A 251 -32.70 -12.47 -25.09
CA ASP A 251 -32.59 -11.05 -25.43
C ASP A 251 -31.92 -10.87 -26.81
N LEU A 252 -30.83 -11.60 -27.09
CA LEU A 252 -30.12 -11.54 -28.37
C LEU A 252 -31.05 -11.93 -29.53
N LYS A 253 -31.78 -13.03 -29.40
CA LYS A 253 -32.75 -13.46 -30.42
C LYS A 253 -33.86 -12.44 -30.63
N GLN A 254 -34.34 -11.81 -29.56
CA GLN A 254 -35.35 -10.76 -29.67
C GLN A 254 -34.79 -9.54 -30.43
N VAL A 255 -33.61 -9.07 -30.06
CA VAL A 255 -32.96 -7.94 -30.74
C VAL A 255 -32.63 -8.28 -32.20
N GLU A 256 -32.19 -9.50 -32.49
CA GLU A 256 -31.97 -9.98 -33.86
C GLU A 256 -33.28 -9.97 -34.68
N ALA A 257 -34.40 -10.37 -34.09
CA ALA A 257 -35.71 -10.34 -34.73
C ALA A 257 -36.17 -8.89 -35.01
N GLU A 258 -36.03 -8.00 -34.02
CA GLU A 258 -36.34 -6.57 -34.18
C GLU A 258 -35.49 -5.90 -35.27
N ILE A 259 -34.19 -6.23 -35.34
CA ILE A 259 -33.29 -5.73 -36.40
C ILE A 259 -33.70 -6.28 -37.77
N ALA A 260 -34.06 -7.57 -37.87
CA ALA A 260 -34.49 -8.18 -39.11
C ALA A 260 -35.80 -7.56 -39.63
N GLU A 261 -36.74 -7.26 -38.74
CA GLU A 261 -38.00 -6.57 -39.06
C GLU A 261 -37.72 -5.15 -39.59
N LEU A 262 -36.92 -4.35 -38.86
CA LEU A 262 -36.53 -3.00 -39.29
C LEU A 262 -35.80 -2.97 -40.64
N LEU A 263 -34.91 -3.94 -40.90
CA LEU A 263 -34.21 -4.04 -42.19
C LEU A 263 -35.14 -4.47 -43.33
N GLY A 264 -36.14 -5.31 -43.03
CA GLY A 264 -37.17 -5.72 -43.98
C GLY A 264 -38.07 -4.56 -44.41
N GLU A 265 -38.39 -3.65 -43.50
CA GLU A 265 -39.18 -2.44 -43.80
C GLU A 265 -38.40 -1.41 -44.65
N VAL A 266 -37.07 -1.33 -44.51
CA VAL A 266 -36.22 -0.39 -45.27
C VAL A 266 -35.86 -0.91 -46.67
N THR A 267 -36.01 -2.21 -46.93
CA THR A 267 -35.67 -2.86 -48.21
C THR A 267 -36.86 -3.07 -49.15
N GLN A 268 -38.04 -2.53 -48.82
CA GLN A 268 -39.21 -2.42 -49.71
C GLN A 268 -39.34 -1.06 -50.38
#